data_AF-A0A8B8FHK1-F1
#
_entry.id   AF-A0A8B8FHK1-F1
#
_cell.length_a   1.000
_cell.length_b   1.000
_cell.length_c   1.000
_cell.angle_alpha   90.00
_cell.angle_beta   90.00
_cell.angle_gamma   90.00
#
_symmetry.space_group_name_H-M   'P 1'
#
loop_
_entity.id
_entity.type
_entity.pdbx_description
1 polymer ?
#
loop_
_entity_poly.entity_id
_entity_poly.type
_entity_poly.pdbx_seq_one_letter_code
_entity_poly.pdbx_strand_id
1 'polypeptide(L)'
;MEASLKPVTPSFFKNILNSFHFQYYKRSLAHCKFIGELFKQGAFTEKNILSFIHELMKVKDILNIHCLCIILQIAGQKLSKTHNLDGIVHHILLFKNENTVLIKMSPTLQSLIFKIQNLHLKCWIHEEPLKLIEDNEQYISFENLPEQLKKLYDLKSYTVMAQCIIDECMAVLNGFNKININIVIMKKNNK
;
A
#
# COMPACT_ATOMS: atom_id res chain seq x y z
N MET A 1 37.16 -18.84 11.33
CA MET A 1 35.74 -19.18 11.58
C MET A 1 34.93 -18.43 10.52
N GLU A 2 34.85 -19.00 9.32
CA GLU A 2 34.03 -18.44 8.25
C GLU A 2 32.57 -18.65 8.62
N ALA A 3 31.81 -17.57 8.76
CA ALA A 3 30.37 -17.66 8.90
C ALA A 3 29.84 -18.28 7.60
N SER A 4 29.37 -19.52 7.67
CA SER A 4 28.68 -20.15 6.55
C SER A 4 27.43 -19.32 6.26
N LEU A 5 27.49 -18.52 5.20
CA LEU A 5 26.33 -17.85 4.63
C LEU A 5 25.35 -18.96 4.23
N LYS A 6 24.33 -19.18 5.07
CA LYS A 6 23.24 -20.10 4.76
C LYS A 6 22.70 -19.70 3.39
N PRO A 7 22.56 -20.65 2.44
CA PRO A 7 22.07 -20.33 1.11
C PRO A 7 20.69 -19.68 1.23
N VAL A 8 20.54 -18.50 0.65
CA VAL A 8 19.27 -17.77 0.59
C VAL A 8 18.33 -18.61 -0.26
N THR A 9 17.43 -19.35 0.39
CA THR A 9 16.40 -20.11 -0.33
C THR A 9 15.33 -19.16 -0.84
N PRO A 10 14.64 -19.48 -1.95
CA PRO A 10 13.53 -18.66 -2.45
C PRO A 10 12.44 -18.41 -1.39
N SER A 11 12.20 -19.38 -0.51
CA SER A 11 11.27 -19.24 0.61
C SER A 11 11.76 -18.26 1.69
N PHE A 12 13.05 -18.27 2.02
CA PHE A 12 13.65 -17.33 2.97
C PHE A 12 13.61 -15.89 2.43
N PHE A 13 13.96 -15.69 1.15
CA PHE A 13 13.88 -14.37 0.52
C PHE A 13 12.44 -13.84 0.43
N LYS A 14 11.49 -14.70 0.04
CA LYS A 14 10.06 -14.37 0.04
C LYS A 14 9.56 -13.93 1.43
N ASN A 15 9.99 -14.59 2.50
CA ASN A 15 9.64 -14.21 3.86
C ASN A 15 10.21 -12.85 4.28
N ILE A 16 11.43 -12.53 3.84
CA ILE A 16 12.04 -11.21 4.05
C ILE A 16 11.20 -10.12 3.36
N LEU A 17 10.84 -10.33 2.08
CA LEU A 17 10.01 -9.37 1.33
C LEU A 17 8.62 -9.20 1.95
N ASN A 18 7.97 -10.30 2.33
CA ASN A 18 6.70 -10.29 3.05
C ASN A 18 6.79 -9.46 4.35
N SER A 19 7.87 -9.62 5.10
CA SER A 19 8.11 -8.90 6.35
C SER A 19 8.30 -7.40 6.12
N PHE A 20 9.09 -7.02 5.11
CA PHE A 20 9.24 -5.61 4.73
C PHE A 20 7.91 -5.01 4.28
N HIS A 21 7.14 -5.71 3.45
CA HIS A 21 5.83 -5.22 3.00
C HIS A 21 4.86 -5.06 4.17
N PHE A 22 4.83 -6.02 5.11
CA PHE A 22 4.01 -5.95 6.30
C PHE A 22 4.36 -4.76 7.19
N GLN A 23 5.65 -4.55 7.48
CA GLN A 23 6.10 -3.41 8.27
C GLN A 23 5.81 -2.08 7.57
N TYR A 24 6.07 -1.99 6.27
CA TYR A 24 5.77 -0.81 5.47
C TYR A 24 4.26 -0.49 5.50
N TYR A 25 3.41 -1.50 5.35
CA TYR A 25 1.97 -1.36 5.43
C TYR A 25 1.54 -0.80 6.80
N LYS A 26 1.96 -1.43 7.91
CA LYS A 26 1.64 -0.94 9.27
C LYS A 26 2.10 0.49 9.50
N ARG A 27 3.34 0.80 9.12
CA ARG A 27 3.91 2.14 9.27
C ARG A 27 3.14 3.19 8.47
N SER A 28 2.73 2.85 7.25
CA SER A 28 1.95 3.74 6.39
C SER A 28 0.58 4.07 7.00
N LEU A 29 -0.12 3.08 7.58
CA LEU A 29 -1.38 3.33 8.29
C LEU A 29 -1.18 4.23 9.51
N ALA A 30 -0.15 3.97 10.32
CA ALA A 30 0.20 4.80 11.47
C ALA A 30 0.54 6.24 11.07
N HIS A 31 1.29 6.43 9.97
CA HIS A 31 1.58 7.76 9.43
C HIS A 31 0.30 8.48 8.98
N CYS A 32 -0.64 7.79 8.32
CA CYS A 32 -1.91 8.39 7.90
C CYS A 32 -2.73 8.83 9.12
N LYS A 33 -2.79 8.01 10.16
CA LYS A 33 -3.43 8.38 11.42
C LYS A 33 -2.78 9.63 12.02
N PHE A 34 -1.45 9.66 12.12
CA PHE A 34 -0.71 10.80 12.63
C PHE A 34 -0.95 12.09 11.83
N ILE A 35 -0.89 12.02 10.49
CA ILE A 35 -1.16 13.16 9.60
C ILE A 35 -2.60 13.66 9.77
N GLY A 36 -3.56 12.75 9.84
CA GLY A 36 -4.97 13.09 10.09
C GLY A 36 -5.17 13.84 11.41
N GLU A 37 -4.54 13.36 12.48
CA GLU A 37 -4.60 14.02 13.79
C GLU A 37 -3.92 15.40 13.79
N LEU A 38 -2.75 15.55 13.13
CA LEU A 38 -2.11 16.85 12.97
C LEU A 38 -3.02 17.86 12.24
N PHE A 39 -3.72 17.42 11.19
CA PHE A 39 -4.71 18.27 10.51
C PHE A 39 -5.89 18.63 11.42
N LYS A 40 -6.38 17.67 12.22
CA LYS A 40 -7.45 17.90 13.20
C LYS A 40 -7.05 18.99 14.20
N GLN A 41 -5.81 18.96 14.69
CA GLN A 41 -5.24 19.97 15.59
C GLN A 41 -4.84 21.30 14.92
N GLY A 42 -4.98 21.41 13.59
CA GLY A 42 -4.67 22.64 12.84
C GLY A 42 -3.19 22.84 12.49
N ALA A 43 -2.34 21.83 12.71
CA ALA A 43 -0.94 21.86 12.27
C ALA A 43 -0.79 21.75 10.73
N PHE A 44 -1.80 21.21 10.04
CA PHE A 44 -1.88 21.22 8.58
C PHE A 44 -3.07 22.03 8.07
N THR A 45 -2.90 22.65 6.91
CA THR A 45 -3.98 23.34 6.19
C THR A 45 -4.84 22.34 5.40
N GLU A 46 -6.04 22.76 5.00
CA GLU A 46 -6.91 21.96 4.11
C GLU A 46 -6.23 21.64 2.78
N LYS A 47 -5.45 22.58 2.24
CA LYS A 47 -4.66 22.36 1.02
C LYS A 47 -3.64 21.23 1.19
N ASN A 48 -2.97 21.15 2.34
CA ASN A 48 -1.98 20.10 2.60
C ASN A 48 -2.65 18.72 2.64
N ILE A 49 -3.75 18.57 3.38
CA ILE A 49 -4.41 17.27 3.52
C ILE A 49 -5.10 16.82 2.23
N LEU A 50 -5.67 17.75 1.46
CA LEU A 50 -6.26 17.45 0.15
C LEU A 50 -5.18 17.01 -0.85
N SER A 51 -4.03 17.68 -0.87
CA SER A 51 -2.89 17.24 -1.68
C SER A 51 -2.47 15.81 -1.33
N PHE A 52 -2.41 15.49 -0.03
CA PHE A 52 -2.10 14.14 0.43
C PHE A 52 -3.14 13.11 -0.02
N ILE A 53 -4.43 13.43 0.09
CA ILE A 53 -5.53 12.59 -0.41
C ILE A 53 -5.41 12.36 -1.93
N HIS A 54 -5.12 13.40 -2.70
CA HIS A 54 -4.94 13.29 -4.15
C HIS A 54 -3.77 12.37 -4.52
N GLU A 55 -2.64 12.43 -3.80
CA GLU A 55 -1.53 11.49 -4.00
C GLU A 55 -1.94 10.04 -3.73
N LEU A 56 -2.70 9.78 -2.65
CA LEU A 56 -3.20 8.43 -2.36
C LEU A 56 -4.16 7.91 -3.44
N MET A 57 -4.96 8.78 -4.06
CA MET A 57 -5.90 8.39 -5.12
C MET A 57 -5.23 8.04 -6.45
N LYS A 58 -3.94 8.37 -6.67
CA LYS A 58 -3.24 8.06 -7.92
C LYS A 58 -3.04 6.57 -8.15
N VAL A 59 -2.84 5.81 -7.07
CA VAL A 59 -2.61 4.36 -7.14
C VAL A 59 -3.73 3.65 -6.40
N LYS A 60 -4.49 2.85 -7.15
CA LYS A 60 -5.67 2.14 -6.66
C LYS A 60 -5.30 0.76 -6.13
N ASP A 61 -4.72 0.74 -4.92
CA ASP A 61 -4.35 -0.50 -4.22
C ASP A 61 -4.92 -0.60 -2.80
N ILE A 62 -4.79 -1.78 -2.18
CA ILE A 62 -5.32 -2.05 -0.83
C ILE A 62 -4.77 -1.07 0.22
N LEU A 63 -3.49 -0.72 0.15
CA LEU A 63 -2.86 0.14 1.16
C LEU A 63 -3.39 1.57 1.03
N ASN A 64 -3.42 2.12 -0.17
CA ASN A 64 -3.88 3.49 -0.40
C ASN A 64 -5.36 3.65 -0.06
N ILE A 65 -6.20 2.67 -0.39
CA ILE A 65 -7.62 2.70 -0.01
C ILE A 65 -7.78 2.65 1.51
N HIS A 66 -6.96 1.85 2.20
CA HIS A 66 -6.95 1.82 3.66
C HIS A 66 -6.52 3.18 4.26
N CYS A 67 -5.43 3.75 3.76
CA CYS A 67 -4.94 5.07 4.13
C CYS A 67 -6.00 6.16 3.92
N LEU A 68 -6.69 6.15 2.76
CA LEU A 68 -7.81 7.05 2.47
C LEU A 68 -8.94 6.91 3.48
N CYS A 69 -9.34 5.68 3.83
CA CYS A 69 -10.36 5.46 4.85
C CYS A 69 -9.94 5.96 6.24
N ILE A 70 -8.66 5.84 6.62
CA ILE A 70 -8.16 6.38 7.90
C ILE A 70 -8.22 7.90 7.90
N ILE A 71 -7.69 8.55 6.85
CA ILE A 71 -7.68 10.01 6.74
C ILE A 71 -9.09 10.57 6.75
N LEU A 72 -10.00 10.01 5.95
CA LEU A 72 -11.39 10.49 5.89
C LEU A 72 -12.15 10.28 7.20
N GLN A 73 -11.80 9.29 8.01
CA GLN A 73 -12.39 9.14 9.35
C GLN A 73 -11.99 10.25 10.31
N ILE A 74 -10.78 10.78 10.19
CA ILE A 74 -10.25 11.78 11.12
C ILE A 74 -10.50 13.20 10.60
N ALA A 75 -10.25 13.42 9.31
CA ALA A 75 -10.29 14.73 8.66
C ALA A 75 -11.62 15.01 7.96
N GLY A 76 -12.42 13.98 7.67
CA GLY A 76 -13.59 14.09 6.79
C GLY A 76 -14.62 15.08 7.29
N GLN A 77 -14.89 15.14 8.60
CA GLN A 77 -15.86 16.09 9.15
C GLN A 77 -15.44 17.56 8.98
N LYS A 78 -14.15 17.84 9.13
CA LYS A 78 -13.63 19.20 8.96
C LYS A 78 -13.62 19.57 7.48
N LEU A 79 -13.19 18.65 6.61
CA LEU A 79 -13.15 18.86 5.17
C LEU A 79 -14.54 18.96 4.53
N SER A 80 -15.53 18.20 4.99
CA SER A 80 -16.87 18.18 4.39
C SER A 80 -17.61 19.52 4.52
N LYS A 81 -17.17 20.39 5.44
CA LYS A 81 -17.72 21.75 5.61
C LYS A 81 -17.34 22.69 4.47
N THR A 82 -16.18 22.47 3.86
CA THR A 82 -15.59 23.38 2.86
C THR A 82 -15.38 22.73 1.51
N HIS A 83 -15.41 21.39 1.42
CA HIS A 83 -15.09 20.62 0.23
C HIS A 83 -16.10 19.50 -0.02
N ASN A 84 -16.39 19.24 -1.30
CA ASN A 84 -17.14 18.06 -1.69
C ASN A 84 -16.24 16.81 -1.67
N LEU A 85 -16.62 15.81 -0.87
CA LEU A 85 -15.90 14.53 -0.72
C LEU A 85 -16.42 13.40 -1.61
N ASP A 86 -17.47 13.63 -2.42
CA ASP A 86 -18.13 12.63 -3.28
C ASP A 86 -17.15 11.89 -4.17
N GLY A 87 -16.24 12.62 -4.83
CA GLY A 87 -15.24 12.02 -5.71
C GLY A 87 -14.28 11.07 -4.99
N ILE A 88 -13.91 11.40 -3.75
CA ILE A 88 -13.01 10.58 -2.93
C ILE A 88 -13.76 9.33 -2.47
N VAL A 89 -14.99 9.48 -1.99
CA VAL A 89 -15.82 8.35 -1.57
C VAL A 89 -16.11 7.43 -2.75
N HIS A 90 -16.51 7.97 -3.90
CA HIS A 90 -16.76 7.21 -5.12
C HIS A 90 -15.55 6.37 -5.52
N HIS A 91 -14.34 6.92 -5.46
CA HIS A 91 -13.10 6.19 -5.73
C HIS A 91 -12.92 4.95 -4.83
N ILE A 92 -13.22 5.09 -3.53
CA ILE A 92 -13.18 3.98 -2.55
C ILE A 92 -14.22 2.90 -2.89
N LEU A 93 -15.44 3.30 -3.28
CA LEU A 93 -16.51 2.36 -3.55
C LEU A 93 -16.29 1.60 -4.86
N LEU A 94 -15.77 2.30 -5.87
CA LEU A 94 -15.34 1.70 -7.11
C LEU A 94 -14.30 0.59 -6.85
N PHE A 95 -13.32 0.84 -5.96
CA PHE A 95 -12.36 -0.19 -5.55
C PHE A 95 -13.03 -1.40 -4.89
N LYS A 96 -13.97 -1.17 -3.97
CA LYS A 96 -14.73 -2.24 -3.31
C LYS A 96 -15.44 -3.12 -4.34
N ASN A 97 -16.14 -2.51 -5.29
CA ASN A 97 -16.95 -3.21 -6.29
C ASN A 97 -16.10 -4.05 -7.26
N GLU A 98 -14.95 -3.52 -7.69
CA GLU A 98 -14.03 -4.27 -8.56
C GLU A 98 -13.38 -5.46 -7.84
N ASN A 99 -13.13 -5.33 -6.54
CA ASN A 99 -12.40 -6.33 -5.76
C ASN A 99 -13.30 -7.30 -4.99
N THR A 100 -14.63 -7.18 -5.10
CA THR A 100 -15.58 -8.09 -4.43
C THR A 100 -15.39 -9.56 -4.81
N VAL A 101 -14.85 -9.83 -6.02
CA VAL A 101 -14.69 -11.19 -6.57
C VAL A 101 -13.22 -11.61 -6.68
N LEU A 102 -12.31 -10.67 -6.97
CA LEU A 102 -10.91 -10.96 -7.34
C LEU A 102 -9.94 -11.02 -6.16
N ILE A 103 -10.18 -10.24 -5.11
CA ILE A 103 -9.27 -10.14 -3.95
C ILE A 103 -10.11 -10.28 -2.69
N LYS A 104 -9.80 -11.29 -1.86
CA LYS A 104 -10.43 -11.40 -0.54
C LYS A 104 -9.96 -10.24 0.34
N MET A 105 -10.70 -9.13 0.27
CA MET A 105 -10.43 -7.94 1.05
C MET A 105 -10.48 -8.27 2.55
N SER A 106 -9.54 -7.73 3.32
CA SER A 106 -9.53 -7.98 4.77
C SER A 106 -10.84 -7.47 5.41
N PRO A 107 -11.39 -8.17 6.42
CA PRO A 107 -12.57 -7.71 7.15
C PRO A 107 -12.40 -6.29 7.72
N THR A 108 -11.18 -5.95 8.16
CA THR A 108 -10.84 -4.60 8.64
C THR A 108 -11.07 -3.54 7.56
N LEU A 109 -10.54 -3.74 6.35
CA LEU A 109 -10.72 -2.79 5.26
C LEU A 109 -12.20 -2.69 4.83
N GLN A 110 -12.92 -3.82 4.77
CA GLN A 110 -14.36 -3.81 4.48
C GLN A 110 -15.15 -2.99 5.50
N SER A 111 -14.84 -3.15 6.79
CA SER A 111 -15.45 -2.39 7.89
C SER A 111 -15.15 -0.90 7.76
N LEU A 112 -13.90 -0.53 7.47
CA LEU A 112 -13.51 0.87 7.27
C LEU A 112 -14.22 1.50 6.07
N ILE A 113 -14.30 0.80 4.93
CA ILE A 113 -15.03 1.29 3.75
C ILE A 113 -16.51 1.48 4.09
N PHE A 114 -17.14 0.50 4.75
CA PHE A 114 -18.53 0.61 5.18
C PHE A 114 -18.76 1.80 6.13
N LYS A 115 -17.81 2.04 7.05
CA LYS A 115 -17.87 3.21 7.92
C LYS A 115 -17.77 4.52 7.15
N ILE A 116 -16.87 4.62 6.16
CA ILE A 116 -16.79 5.81 5.28
C ILE A 116 -18.08 6.01 4.49
N GLN A 117 -18.68 4.94 3.95
CA GLN A 117 -19.98 5.00 3.29
C GLN A 117 -21.04 5.61 4.20
N ASN A 118 -21.12 5.12 5.44
CA ASN A 118 -22.10 5.62 6.41
C ASN A 118 -21.85 7.06 6.84
N LEU A 119 -20.58 7.45 7.03
CA LEU A 119 -20.23 8.85 7.34
C LEU A 119 -20.63 9.78 6.20
N HIS A 120 -20.43 9.35 4.95
CA HIS A 120 -20.82 10.12 3.76
C HIS A 120 -22.33 10.28 3.66
N LEU A 121 -23.09 9.20 3.82
CA LEU A 121 -24.56 9.24 3.81
C LEU A 121 -25.15 10.14 4.90
N LYS A 122 -24.45 10.28 6.03
CA LYS A 122 -24.85 11.14 7.15
C LYS A 122 -24.28 12.55 7.07
N CYS A 123 -23.69 12.95 5.94
CA CYS A 123 -23.03 14.24 5.75
C CYS A 123 -21.98 14.57 6.85
N TRP A 124 -21.35 13.53 7.44
CA TRP A 124 -20.42 13.65 8.56
C TRP A 124 -20.99 14.37 9.80
N ILE A 125 -22.32 14.30 10.00
CA ILE A 125 -23.04 14.88 11.12
C ILE A 125 -23.05 13.84 12.27
N HIS A 126 -22.31 14.12 13.34
CA HIS A 126 -22.06 13.31 14.54
C HIS A 126 -20.94 12.26 14.44
N GLU A 127 -19.85 12.51 15.18
CA GLU A 127 -18.85 11.50 15.53
C GLU A 127 -19.24 10.88 16.89
N GLU A 128 -19.41 9.56 16.94
CA GLU A 128 -18.94 8.86 18.14
C GLU A 128 -17.41 8.94 18.13
N PRO A 129 -16.75 9.19 19.27
CA PRO A 129 -15.30 9.16 19.34
C PRO A 129 -14.83 7.84 18.74
N LEU A 130 -13.87 7.93 17.83
CA LEU A 130 -13.22 6.79 17.20
C LEU A 130 -12.78 5.80 18.28
N LYS A 131 -13.59 4.77 18.56
CA LYS A 131 -13.05 3.45 18.85
C LYS A 131 -12.40 3.03 17.55
N LEU A 132 -11.16 3.50 17.35
CA LEU A 132 -10.27 2.87 16.38
C LEU A 132 -10.42 1.38 16.63
N ILE A 133 -10.66 0.62 15.56
CA ILE A 133 -10.39 -0.81 15.63
C ILE A 133 -8.94 -0.83 16.06
N GLU A 134 -8.70 -1.15 17.33
CA GLU A 134 -7.36 -1.34 17.86
C GLU A 134 -6.70 -2.25 16.83
N ASP A 135 -5.60 -1.78 16.24
CA ASP A 135 -4.73 -2.64 15.46
C ASP A 135 -4.65 -3.93 16.26
N ASN A 136 -5.08 -5.07 15.71
CA ASN A 136 -4.99 -6.33 16.44
C ASN A 136 -3.54 -6.46 16.93
N GLU A 137 -3.29 -6.09 18.18
CA GLU A 137 -1.95 -6.02 18.77
C GLU A 137 -1.34 -7.42 18.88
N GLN A 138 -2.15 -8.44 18.61
CA GLN A 138 -1.77 -9.85 18.58
C GLN A 138 -0.61 -10.15 17.62
N TYR A 139 -0.34 -9.33 16.60
CA TYR A 139 0.69 -9.64 15.60
C TYR A 139 1.72 -8.50 15.43
N ILE A 140 2.79 -8.60 16.22
CA ILE A 140 3.94 -7.70 16.19
C ILE A 140 4.80 -7.95 14.94
N SER A 141 4.87 -9.21 14.45
CA SER A 141 5.70 -9.61 13.30
C SER A 141 4.92 -10.45 12.26
N PHE A 142 5.45 -10.53 11.04
CA PHE A 142 4.82 -11.29 9.94
C PHE A 142 4.78 -12.79 10.23
N GLU A 143 5.80 -13.31 10.91
CA GLU A 143 5.90 -14.73 11.27
C GLU A 143 4.71 -15.18 12.12
N ASN A 144 4.17 -14.25 12.93
CA ASN A 144 3.08 -14.54 13.86
C ASN A 144 1.70 -14.49 13.19
N LEU A 145 1.58 -14.05 11.93
CA LEU A 145 0.31 -13.99 11.22
C LEU A 145 -0.27 -15.40 10.95
N PRO A 146 -1.60 -15.56 11.04
CA PRO A 146 -2.30 -16.73 10.52
C PRO A 146 -2.01 -16.99 9.04
N GLU A 147 -1.89 -18.25 8.65
CA GLU A 147 -1.52 -18.68 7.29
C GLU A 147 -2.42 -18.10 6.18
N GLN A 148 -3.70 -17.92 6.50
CA GLN A 148 -4.69 -17.35 5.58
C GLN A 148 -4.39 -15.88 5.25
N LEU A 149 -3.85 -15.12 6.20
CA LEU A 149 -3.45 -13.73 6.00
C LEU A 149 -2.09 -13.63 5.30
N LYS A 150 -1.15 -14.55 5.59
CA LYS A 150 0.14 -14.64 4.89
C LYS A 150 -0.02 -14.80 3.38
N LYS A 151 -1.01 -15.58 2.93
CA LYS A 151 -1.33 -15.76 1.50
C LYS A 151 -1.66 -14.45 0.75
N LEU A 152 -2.18 -13.42 1.42
CA LEU A 152 -2.43 -12.11 0.81
C LEU A 152 -1.12 -11.34 0.52
N TYR A 153 -0.09 -11.56 1.34
CA TYR A 153 1.23 -10.98 1.15
C TYR A 153 2.05 -11.77 0.12
N ASP A 154 1.84 -13.08 0.05
CA ASP A 154 2.52 -13.95 -0.91
C ASP A 154 2.33 -13.50 -2.36
N LEU A 155 1.09 -13.21 -2.77
CA LEU A 155 0.81 -12.75 -4.13
C LEU A 155 1.55 -11.44 -4.44
N LYS A 156 1.54 -10.49 -3.50
CA LYS A 156 2.26 -9.22 -3.64
C LYS A 156 3.77 -9.42 -3.70
N SER A 157 4.31 -10.32 -2.89
CA SER A 157 5.74 -10.64 -2.90
C SER A 157 6.16 -11.34 -4.17
N TYR A 158 5.31 -12.17 -4.79
CA TYR A 158 5.56 -12.70 -6.12
C TYR A 158 5.58 -11.60 -7.18
N THR A 159 4.66 -10.63 -7.12
CA THR A 159 4.68 -9.47 -8.03
C THR A 159 5.94 -8.64 -7.84
N VAL A 160 6.34 -8.36 -6.60
CA VAL A 160 7.57 -7.60 -6.30
C VAL A 160 8.81 -8.38 -6.75
N MET A 161 8.89 -9.69 -6.48
CA MET A 161 9.99 -10.53 -6.96
C MET A 161 10.05 -10.55 -8.49
N ALA A 162 8.91 -10.68 -9.17
CA ALA A 162 8.85 -10.64 -10.63
C ALA A 162 9.33 -9.28 -11.16
N GLN A 163 8.94 -8.17 -10.53
CA GLN A 163 9.41 -6.84 -10.91
C GLN A 163 10.92 -6.69 -10.68
N CYS A 164 11.46 -7.12 -9.53
CA CYS A 164 12.90 -7.10 -9.28
C CYS A 164 13.69 -7.92 -10.30
N ILE A 165 13.18 -9.11 -10.67
CA ILE A 165 13.79 -9.94 -11.72
C ILE A 165 13.74 -9.22 -13.07
N ILE A 166 12.60 -8.61 -13.43
CA ILE A 166 12.47 -7.82 -14.65
C ILE A 166 13.45 -6.65 -14.65
N ASP A 167 13.56 -5.91 -13.55
CA ASP A 167 14.47 -4.75 -13.43
C ASP A 167 15.94 -5.18 -13.55
N GLU A 168 16.33 -6.30 -12.93
CA GLU A 168 17.67 -6.87 -13.09
C GLU A 168 17.93 -7.34 -14.53
N CYS A 169 16.97 -8.03 -15.16
CA CYS A 169 17.07 -8.42 -16.58
C CYS A 169 17.20 -7.19 -17.49
N MET A 170 16.41 -6.14 -17.24
CA MET A 170 16.47 -4.89 -17.99
C MET A 170 17.80 -4.15 -17.76
N ALA A 171 18.35 -4.16 -16.53
CA ALA A 171 19.66 -3.59 -16.26
C ALA A 171 20.78 -4.33 -17.01
N VAL A 172 20.71 -5.66 -17.08
CA VAL A 172 21.64 -6.49 -17.86
C VAL A 172 21.51 -6.20 -19.36
N LEU A 173 20.28 -6.20 -19.91
CA LEU A 173 20.01 -5.91 -21.33
C LEU A 173 20.43 -4.48 -21.71
N ASN A 174 20.18 -3.50 -20.85
CA ASN A 174 20.62 -2.11 -21.06
C ASN A 174 22.15 -1.97 -20.91
N GLY A 175 22.79 -2.83 -20.10
CA GLY A 175 24.24 -2.99 -20.04
C GLY A 175 24.81 -3.51 -21.35
N PHE A 176 24.13 -4.45 -22.03
CA PHE A 176 24.51 -4.92 -23.37
C PHE A 176 24.36 -3.83 -24.44
N ASN A 177 23.38 -2.95 -24.35
CA ASN A 177 23.28 -1.79 -25.25
C ASN A 177 24.46 -0.80 -25.10
N LYS A 178 25.16 -0.78 -23.95
CA LYS A 178 26.41 -0.01 -23.78
C LYS A 178 27.66 -0.75 -24.29
N ILE A 179 27.63 -2.08 -24.35
CA ILE A 179 28.69 -2.89 -24.99
C ILE A 179 28.33 -3.01 -26.47
N ASN A 180 28.61 -1.94 -27.21
CA ASN A 180 28.81 -1.86 -28.66
C ASN A 180 28.52 -3.19 -29.40
N ILE A 181 27.30 -3.31 -29.97
CA ILE A 181 26.96 -4.31 -31.00
C ILE A 181 28.02 -4.31 -32.14
N ASN A 182 28.73 -3.19 -32.32
CA ASN A 182 29.87 -3.06 -33.21
C ASN A 182 31.04 -4.03 -32.92
N ILE A 183 31.28 -4.46 -31.67
CA ILE A 183 32.37 -5.41 -31.35
C ILE A 183 32.02 -6.84 -31.80
N VAL A 184 30.74 -7.21 -31.75
CA VAL A 184 30.28 -8.54 -32.18
C VAL A 184 30.24 -8.65 -33.71
N ILE A 185 29.88 -7.58 -34.42
CA ILE A 185 29.88 -7.55 -35.90
C ILE A 185 31.33 -7.51 -36.44
N MET A 186 32.24 -6.74 -35.82
CA MET A 186 33.66 -6.70 -36.21
C MET A 186 34.40 -8.03 -36.03
N LYS A 187 33.98 -8.88 -35.07
CA LYS A 187 34.55 -10.24 -34.90
C LYS A 187 34.01 -11.28 -35.88
N LYS A 188 32.91 -10.99 -36.59
CA LYS A 188 32.32 -11.91 -37.57
C LYS A 188 32.80 -11.65 -39.01
N ASN A 189 33.32 -10.45 -39.28
CA ASN A 189 33.85 -10.06 -40.60
C ASN A 189 35.38 -10.24 -40.74
N ASN A 190 36.07 -10.69 -39.69
CA ASN A 190 37.51 -11.01 -39.70
C ASN A 190 37.76 -12.52 -39.55
N LYS A 191 36.89 -13.35 -40.11
CA LYS A 191 37.08 -14.79 -40.22
C LYS A 191 36.85 -15.25 -41.64
#